data_AF-A0A2S2Q894-F1
#
_entry.id   AF-A0A2S2Q894-F1
#
_cell.length_a   1.000
_cell.length_b   1.000
_cell.length_c   1.000
_cell.angle_alpha   90.00
_cell.angle_beta   90.00
_cell.angle_gamma   90.00
#
_symmetry.space_group_name_H-M   'P 1'
#
loop_
_entity.id
_entity.type
_entity.pdbx_description
1 polymer ?
#
loop_
_entity_poly.entity_id
_entity_poly.type
_entity_poly.pdbx_seq_one_letter_code
_entity_poly.pdbx_strand_id
1 'polypeptide(L)'
;MSDTEDVYMCEDDEDYGLEYSEDSNSEPDVDLENQYYNSKSLKEKDPNASLLSFQKVLDLEAGEKGEWGFKALKQMIKINFRLNNFDEMMNRYKQLLTYIKTAVTRNHSEKSINSILDYISTSKNMDLLQNFYETTLDALKDAKNDRLWFKTNTKLGKLYFDLADYNKLTKILKQLHASCQVRYNY
;
A
#
# COMPACT_ATOMS: atom_id res chain seq x y z
N MET A 1 -1.03 18.71 36.56
CA MET A 1 -1.49 18.97 35.18
C MET A 1 -0.26 19.15 34.33
N SER A 2 -0.24 18.54 33.14
CA SER A 2 0.91 18.31 32.23
C SER A 2 1.87 17.24 32.80
N ASP A 3 2.16 16.11 32.16
CA ASP A 3 2.27 15.82 30.72
C ASP A 3 1.60 14.49 30.37
N THR A 4 0.66 14.56 29.43
CA THR A 4 0.12 13.42 28.70
C THR A 4 0.73 13.52 27.31
N GLU A 5 1.24 12.40 26.80
CA GLU A 5 1.62 12.10 25.39
C GLU A 5 3.04 11.53 25.20
N ASP A 6 3.43 10.56 26.03
CA ASP A 6 4.38 9.50 25.63
C ASP A 6 3.57 8.30 25.09
N VAL A 7 2.87 8.50 23.97
CA VAL A 7 2.22 7.41 23.23
C VAL A 7 2.77 7.43 21.80
N TYR A 8 3.06 6.24 21.28
CA TYR A 8 3.53 5.92 19.92
C TYR A 8 5.03 5.63 19.73
N MET A 9 5.61 4.84 20.64
CA MET A 9 6.60 3.83 20.25
C MET A 9 5.90 2.65 19.55
N CYS A 10 5.61 2.82 18.26
CA CYS A 10 5.34 1.72 17.33
C CYS A 10 6.20 1.94 16.08
N GLU A 11 7.51 1.82 16.27
CA GLU A 11 8.38 1.42 15.17
C GLU A 11 7.99 0.00 14.80
N ASP A 12 7.17 -0.10 13.76
CA ASP A 12 6.77 -1.32 13.09
C ASP A 12 8.00 -1.91 12.38
N ASP A 13 8.91 -2.45 13.19
CA ASP A 13 10.18 -3.08 12.83
C ASP A 13 9.92 -4.52 12.32
N GLU A 14 8.91 -4.68 11.48
CA GLU A 14 8.60 -5.92 10.76
C GLU A 14 9.00 -5.81 9.28
N ASP A 15 10.29 -5.55 9.02
CA ASP A 15 10.91 -5.79 7.71
C ASP A 15 12.21 -6.60 7.85
N TYR A 16 12.31 -7.43 8.90
CA TYR A 16 13.28 -8.53 9.01
C TYR A 16 12.70 -9.83 8.41
N GLY A 17 11.91 -9.71 7.36
CA GLY A 17 11.56 -10.84 6.49
C GLY A 17 12.65 -10.99 5.43
N LEU A 18 13.79 -11.61 5.79
CA LEU A 18 14.69 -12.19 4.80
C LEU A 18 13.95 -13.37 4.13
N GLU A 19 13.00 -13.07 3.25
CA GLU A 19 12.53 -14.04 2.28
C GLU A 19 13.63 -14.09 1.20
N TYR A 20 14.65 -14.91 1.44
CA TYR A 20 15.53 -15.35 0.36
C TYR A 20 14.61 -15.98 -0.67
N SER A 21 14.33 -15.27 -1.75
CA SER A 21 13.80 -15.89 -2.95
C SER A 21 14.90 -16.82 -3.45
N GLU A 22 14.85 -18.09 -3.04
CA GLU A 22 15.79 -19.15 -3.42
C GLU A 22 15.89 -19.40 -4.94
N ASP A 23 15.27 -18.56 -5.78
CA ASP A 23 15.13 -18.76 -7.22
C ASP A 23 15.59 -17.56 -8.08
N SER A 24 16.35 -16.61 -7.53
CA SER A 24 17.02 -15.58 -8.32
C SER A 24 18.53 -15.72 -8.22
N ASN A 25 19.15 -16.37 -9.21
CA ASN A 25 20.60 -16.32 -9.47
C ASN A 25 21.07 -14.92 -9.95
N SER A 26 20.41 -13.85 -9.54
CA SER A 26 20.81 -12.48 -9.85
C SER A 26 21.68 -11.98 -8.70
N GLU A 27 22.87 -11.45 -9.01
CA GLU A 27 23.72 -10.81 -8.01
C GLU A 27 22.88 -9.82 -7.17
N PRO A 28 23.07 -9.77 -5.84
CA PRO A 28 22.36 -8.79 -5.02
C PRO A 28 22.67 -7.40 -5.58
N ASP A 29 21.62 -6.63 -5.90
CA ASP A 29 21.77 -5.28 -6.40
C ASP A 29 22.16 -4.35 -5.24
N VAL A 30 23.44 -4.46 -4.86
CA VAL A 30 24.07 -3.78 -3.70
C VAL A 30 23.85 -2.27 -3.80
N ASP A 31 23.76 -1.73 -5.02
CA ASP A 31 23.54 -0.30 -5.25
C ASP A 31 22.11 0.13 -4.88
N LEU A 32 21.09 -0.67 -5.23
CA LEU A 32 19.70 -0.41 -4.81
C LEU A 32 19.53 -0.51 -3.29
N GLU A 33 20.14 -1.53 -2.68
CA GLU A 33 20.09 -1.74 -1.23
C GLU A 33 20.72 -0.57 -0.47
N ASN A 34 21.95 -0.20 -0.83
CA ASN A 34 22.66 0.94 -0.23
C ASN A 34 21.88 2.24 -0.37
N GLN A 35 21.32 2.50 -1.55
CA GLN A 35 20.52 3.69 -1.81
C GLN A 35 19.22 3.70 -0.99
N TYR A 36 18.57 2.55 -0.81
CA TYR A 36 17.37 2.42 0.01
C TYR A 36 17.64 2.72 1.49
N TYR A 37 18.68 2.12 2.08
CA TYR A 37 19.03 2.37 3.48
C TYR A 37 19.48 3.81 3.74
N ASN A 38 20.22 4.42 2.80
CA ASN A 38 20.53 5.84 2.85
C ASN A 38 19.24 6.69 2.90
N SER A 39 18.30 6.41 1.99
CA SER A 39 17.00 7.09 1.93
C SER A 39 16.20 6.94 3.22
N LYS A 40 16.23 5.74 3.84
CA LYS A 40 15.57 5.46 5.12
C LYS A 40 16.16 6.27 6.26
N SER A 41 17.49 6.43 6.30
CA SER A 41 18.17 7.23 7.34
C SER A 41 17.83 8.73 7.26
N LEU A 42 17.51 9.22 6.06
CA LEU A 42 17.12 10.61 5.82
C LEU A 42 15.68 10.93 6.26
N LYS A 43 14.82 9.92 6.42
CA LYS A 43 13.40 10.08 6.76
C LYS A 43 13.16 10.91 8.03
N GLU A 44 14.04 10.75 9.03
CA GLU A 44 13.94 11.44 10.31
C GLU A 44 14.49 12.87 10.27
N LYS A 45 15.47 13.12 9.41
CA LYS A 45 16.17 14.40 9.32
C LYS A 45 15.47 15.35 8.35
N ASP A 46 15.14 14.87 7.16
CA ASP A 46 14.49 15.63 6.11
C ASP A 46 13.58 14.72 5.27
N PRO A 47 12.26 14.71 5.54
CA PRO A 47 11.29 13.93 4.79
C PRO A 47 11.26 14.23 3.28
N ASN A 48 11.52 15.47 2.87
CA ASN A 48 11.50 15.85 1.45
C ASN A 48 12.75 15.34 0.73
N ALA A 49 13.93 15.46 1.36
CA ALA A 49 15.15 14.88 0.83
C ALA A 49 15.07 13.34 0.76
N SER A 50 14.44 12.71 1.75
CA SER A 50 14.18 11.26 1.76
C SER A 50 13.31 10.84 0.57
N LEU A 51 12.26 11.59 0.23
CA LEU A 51 11.43 11.33 -0.96
C LEU A 51 12.25 11.39 -2.26
N LEU A 52 13.12 12.39 -2.41
CA LEU A 52 14.00 12.49 -3.58
C LEU A 52 15.00 11.32 -3.62
N SER A 53 15.49 10.89 -2.47
CA SER A 53 16.41 9.76 -2.38
C SER A 53 15.74 8.43 -2.71
N PHE A 54 14.48 8.22 -2.29
CA PHE A 54 13.67 7.08 -2.70
C PHE A 54 13.29 7.12 -4.18
N GLN A 55 13.09 8.30 -4.75
CA GLN A 55 12.89 8.43 -6.20
C GLN A 55 14.11 7.90 -6.96
N LYS A 56 15.34 8.16 -6.49
CA LYS A 56 16.54 7.59 -7.11
C LYS A 56 16.57 6.07 -7.07
N VAL A 57 16.02 5.42 -6.04
CA VAL A 57 15.88 3.94 -6.01
C VAL A 57 15.01 3.46 -7.17
N LEU A 58 13.91 4.18 -7.46
CA LEU A 58 13.03 3.86 -8.59
C LEU A 58 13.67 4.14 -9.95
N ASP A 59 14.48 5.19 -10.02
CA ASP A 59 15.19 5.55 -11.26
C ASP A 59 16.33 4.54 -11.55
N LEU A 60 17.01 4.05 -10.51
CA LEU A 60 18.05 3.01 -10.60
C LEU A 60 17.47 1.66 -11.02
N GLU A 61 16.22 1.36 -10.66
CA GLU A 61 15.49 0.19 -11.14
C GLU A 61 15.32 0.15 -12.68
N ALA A 62 15.62 1.25 -13.39
CA ALA A 62 15.63 1.36 -14.85
C ALA A 62 14.34 0.86 -15.55
N GLY A 63 13.22 0.81 -14.82
CA GLY A 63 11.93 0.31 -15.30
C GLY A 63 11.68 -1.18 -15.06
N GLU A 64 12.66 -1.94 -14.55
CA GLU A 64 12.45 -3.29 -14.04
C GLU A 64 11.82 -3.20 -12.65
N LYS A 65 10.55 -3.61 -12.55
CA LYS A 65 9.84 -3.59 -11.27
C LYS A 65 10.34 -4.73 -10.40
N GLY A 66 11.08 -4.40 -9.36
CA GLY A 66 11.63 -5.30 -8.35
C GLY A 66 11.13 -5.00 -6.94
N GLU A 67 11.74 -5.69 -5.98
CA GLU A 67 11.37 -5.61 -4.57
C GLU A 67 11.79 -4.28 -3.93
N TRP A 68 12.95 -3.75 -4.32
CA TRP A 68 13.48 -2.49 -3.78
C TRP A 68 12.63 -1.29 -4.16
N GLY A 69 12.17 -1.20 -5.42
CA GLY A 69 11.22 -0.16 -5.82
C GLY A 69 9.88 -0.28 -5.10
N PHE A 70 9.39 -1.50 -4.87
CA PHE A 70 8.19 -1.72 -4.08
C PHE A 70 8.34 -1.24 -2.62
N LYS A 71 9.46 -1.56 -1.97
CA LYS A 71 9.79 -1.10 -0.62
C LYS A 71 9.93 0.43 -0.57
N ALA A 72 10.60 1.02 -1.56
CA ALA A 72 10.74 2.48 -1.68
C ALA A 72 9.39 3.18 -1.81
N LEU A 73 8.51 2.71 -2.71
CA LEU A 73 7.16 3.26 -2.89
C LEU A 73 6.34 3.21 -1.59
N LYS A 74 6.41 2.09 -0.84
CA LYS A 74 5.73 1.96 0.45
C LYS A 74 6.19 3.02 1.46
N GLN A 75 7.49 3.30 1.52
CA GLN A 75 8.03 4.37 2.38
C GLN A 75 7.61 5.76 1.88
N MET A 76 7.66 6.02 0.57
CA MET A 76 7.23 7.30 0.00
C MET A 76 5.75 7.60 0.30
N ILE A 77 4.87 6.59 0.26
CA ILE A 77 3.45 6.74 0.62
C ILE A 77 3.32 7.13 2.11
N LYS A 78 4.03 6.45 3.01
CA LYS A 78 4.03 6.77 4.45
C LYS A 78 4.54 8.20 4.72
N ILE A 79 5.59 8.64 4.02
CA ILE A 79 6.14 9.98 4.17
C ILE A 79 5.17 11.04 3.66
N ASN A 80 4.62 10.87 2.45
CA ASN A 80 3.65 11.81 1.88
C ASN A 80 2.38 11.95 2.75
N PHE A 81 1.94 10.85 3.37
CA PHE A 81 0.84 10.89 4.34
C PHE A 81 1.17 11.77 5.55
N ARG A 82 2.36 11.64 6.13
CA ARG A 82 2.81 12.49 7.26
C ARG A 82 2.94 13.97 6.87
N LEU A 83 3.29 14.24 5.61
CA LEU A 83 3.38 15.60 5.07
C LEU A 83 2.02 16.18 4.63
N ASN A 84 0.92 15.44 4.77
CA ASN A 84 -0.41 15.79 4.26
C ASN A 84 -0.47 16.02 2.73
N ASN A 85 0.50 15.49 1.98
CA ASN A 85 0.55 15.56 0.52
C ASN A 85 -0.25 14.39 -0.09
N PHE A 86 -1.57 14.47 0.01
CA PHE A 86 -2.46 13.37 -0.37
C PHE A 86 -2.50 13.08 -1.87
N ASP A 87 -2.34 14.10 -2.72
CA ASP A 87 -2.32 13.92 -4.18
C ASP A 87 -1.11 13.11 -4.64
N GLU A 88 0.07 13.48 -4.14
CA GLU A 88 1.30 12.78 -4.47
C GLU A 88 1.32 11.38 -3.86
N MET A 89 0.79 11.23 -2.63
CA MET A 89 0.58 9.93 -2.02
C MET A 89 -0.24 8.99 -2.90
N MET A 90 -1.34 9.49 -3.49
CA MET A 90 -2.19 8.72 -4.40
C MET A 90 -1.44 8.33 -5.69
N ASN A 91 -0.62 9.23 -6.24
CA ASN A 91 0.21 8.93 -7.40
C ASN A 91 1.19 7.78 -7.11
N ARG A 92 1.88 7.83 -5.95
CA ARG A 92 2.78 6.75 -5.50
C ARG A 92 2.04 5.45 -5.22
N TYR A 93 0.83 5.53 -4.68
CA TYR A 93 0.00 4.34 -4.47
C TYR A 93 -0.39 3.66 -5.78
N LYS A 94 -0.81 4.43 -6.79
CA LYS A 94 -1.09 3.90 -8.13
C LYS A 94 0.14 3.24 -8.75
N GLN A 95 1.33 3.83 -8.60
CA GLN A 95 2.59 3.21 -9.03
C GLN A 95 2.83 1.88 -8.32
N LEU A 96 2.66 1.83 -6.99
CA LEU A 96 2.81 0.60 -6.19
C LEU A 96 1.85 -0.51 -6.65
N LEU A 97 0.61 -0.18 -6.99
CA LEU A 97 -0.36 -1.13 -7.53
C LEU A 97 0.07 -1.73 -8.87
N THR A 98 0.99 -1.10 -9.62
CA THR A 98 1.53 -1.70 -10.85
C THR A 98 2.59 -2.78 -10.59
N TYR A 99 3.16 -2.83 -9.38
CA TYR A 99 4.16 -3.83 -8.95
C TYR A 99 3.49 -5.12 -8.48
N ILE A 100 2.26 -5.07 -7.97
CA ILE A 100 1.55 -6.24 -7.42
C ILE A 100 1.28 -7.34 -8.46
N LYS A 101 1.33 -7.00 -9.75
CA LYS A 101 1.09 -7.94 -10.86
C LYS A 101 2.34 -8.74 -11.22
N THR A 102 3.54 -8.17 -11.06
CA THR A 102 4.78 -8.68 -11.68
C THR A 102 5.96 -8.78 -10.73
N ALA A 103 6.09 -7.87 -9.77
CA ALA A 103 7.32 -7.68 -8.99
C ALA A 103 7.32 -8.40 -7.63
N VAL A 104 6.14 -8.66 -7.08
CA VAL A 104 5.99 -9.20 -5.71
C VAL A 104 4.98 -10.33 -5.67
N THR A 105 5.20 -11.28 -4.77
CA THR A 105 4.26 -12.38 -4.56
C THR A 105 2.89 -11.87 -4.11
N ARG A 106 1.84 -12.63 -4.42
CA ARG A 106 0.46 -12.29 -4.02
C ARG A 106 0.35 -12.07 -2.51
N ASN A 107 0.97 -12.93 -1.70
CA ASN A 107 0.96 -12.81 -0.24
C ASN A 107 1.66 -11.54 0.25
N HIS A 108 2.82 -11.19 -0.33
CA HIS A 108 3.54 -9.97 0.03
C HIS A 108 2.76 -8.71 -0.34
N SER A 109 2.17 -8.69 -1.53
CA SER A 109 1.29 -7.59 -1.97
C SER A 109 0.07 -7.44 -1.06
N GLU A 110 -0.55 -8.56 -0.63
CA GLU A 110 -1.69 -8.55 0.27
C GLU A 110 -1.36 -7.96 1.64
N LYS A 111 -0.25 -8.37 2.25
CA LYS A 111 0.22 -7.80 3.54
C LYS A 111 0.47 -6.30 3.41
N SER A 112 1.14 -5.89 2.34
CA SER A 112 1.49 -4.49 2.11
C SER A 112 0.27 -3.60 1.86
N ILE A 113 -0.70 -4.05 1.05
CA ILE A 113 -1.95 -3.33 0.82
C ILE A 113 -2.75 -3.21 2.12
N ASN A 114 -2.87 -4.29 2.91
CA ASN A 114 -3.58 -4.22 4.20
C ASN A 114 -2.90 -3.23 5.15
N SER A 115 -1.58 -3.28 5.29
CA SER A 115 -0.81 -2.35 6.12
C SER A 115 -1.03 -0.89 5.70
N ILE A 116 -1.03 -0.60 4.39
CA ILE A 116 -1.29 0.75 3.87
C ILE A 116 -2.74 1.18 4.15
N LEU A 117 -3.72 0.33 3.87
CA LEU A 117 -5.14 0.63 4.12
C LEU A 117 -5.42 0.84 5.61
N ASP A 118 -4.82 0.04 6.49
CA ASP A 118 -4.99 0.19 7.94
C ASP A 118 -4.34 1.51 8.40
N TYR A 119 -3.17 1.88 7.86
CA TYR A 119 -2.55 3.18 8.13
C TYR A 119 -3.41 4.36 7.68
N ILE A 120 -3.96 4.31 6.46
CA ILE A 120 -4.79 5.40 5.91
C ILE A 120 -6.16 5.46 6.58
N SER A 121 -6.69 4.33 7.07
CA SER A 121 -7.95 4.30 7.81
C SER A 121 -7.94 5.12 9.10
N THR A 122 -6.76 5.50 9.60
CA THR A 122 -6.60 6.45 10.70
C THR A 122 -6.87 7.91 10.30
N SER A 123 -6.87 8.21 8.99
CA SER A 123 -7.18 9.53 8.47
C SER A 123 -8.65 9.86 8.63
N LYS A 124 -8.93 11.14 8.94
CA LYS A 124 -10.30 11.68 8.97
C LYS A 124 -10.80 12.10 7.59
N ASN A 125 -9.93 12.12 6.58
CA ASN A 125 -10.30 12.53 5.23
C ASN A 125 -11.02 11.39 4.50
N MET A 126 -12.34 11.51 4.42
CA MET A 126 -13.20 10.48 3.86
C MET A 126 -13.06 10.34 2.34
N ASP A 127 -12.89 11.44 1.63
CA ASP A 127 -12.72 11.43 0.16
C ASP A 127 -11.42 10.72 -0.22
N LEU A 128 -10.36 10.97 0.55
CA LEU A 128 -9.10 10.25 0.40
C LEU A 128 -9.29 8.75 0.62
N LEU A 129 -9.96 8.38 1.71
CA LEU A 129 -10.17 6.98 2.08
C LEU A 129 -10.99 6.25 1.01
N GLN A 130 -12.05 6.87 0.50
CA GLN A 130 -12.84 6.36 -0.63
C GLN A 130 -11.96 6.14 -1.87
N ASN A 131 -11.19 7.15 -2.29
CA ASN A 131 -10.33 7.05 -3.47
C ASN A 131 -9.29 5.92 -3.34
N PHE A 132 -8.73 5.73 -2.14
CA PHE A 132 -7.80 4.62 -1.87
C PHE A 132 -8.48 3.27 -2.03
N TYR A 133 -9.63 3.07 -1.40
CA TYR A 133 -10.36 1.81 -1.49
C TYR A 133 -10.79 1.49 -2.92
N GLU A 134 -11.34 2.46 -3.66
CA GLU A 134 -11.77 2.28 -5.06
C GLU A 134 -10.58 1.91 -5.96
N THR A 135 -9.49 2.67 -5.88
CA THR A 135 -8.27 2.40 -6.66
C THR A 135 -7.68 1.02 -6.33
N THR A 136 -7.71 0.63 -5.05
CA THR A 136 -7.26 -0.70 -4.61
C THR A 136 -8.12 -1.80 -5.21
N LEU A 137 -9.45 -1.65 -5.17
CA LEU A 137 -10.38 -2.65 -5.67
C LEU A 137 -10.24 -2.86 -7.17
N ASP A 138 -10.05 -1.80 -7.94
CA ASP A 138 -9.82 -1.90 -9.38
C ASP A 138 -8.53 -2.66 -9.69
N ALA A 139 -7.43 -2.35 -9.01
CA ALA A 139 -6.16 -3.07 -9.17
C ALA A 139 -6.24 -4.54 -8.73
N LEU A 140 -6.98 -4.84 -7.65
CA LEU A 140 -7.16 -6.22 -7.18
C LEU A 140 -8.04 -7.06 -8.10
N LYS A 141 -9.05 -6.43 -8.72
CA LYS A 141 -9.91 -7.08 -9.72
C LYS A 141 -9.11 -7.49 -10.95
N ASP A 142 -8.25 -6.58 -11.42
CA ASP A 142 -7.31 -6.85 -12.50
C ASP A 142 -6.31 -7.97 -12.14
N ALA A 143 -5.81 -7.97 -10.91
CA ALA A 143 -4.88 -8.98 -10.41
C ALA A 143 -5.55 -10.34 -10.10
N LYS A 144 -6.87 -10.49 -10.34
CA LYS A 144 -7.68 -11.67 -10.01
C LYS A 144 -7.51 -12.11 -8.55
N ASN A 145 -7.39 -11.14 -7.65
CA ASN A 145 -7.23 -11.41 -6.23
C ASN A 145 -8.58 -11.40 -5.49
N ASP A 146 -9.42 -12.39 -5.76
CA ASP A 146 -10.80 -12.44 -5.25
C ASP A 146 -10.89 -12.37 -3.71
N ARG A 147 -9.96 -13.01 -3.01
CA ARG A 147 -9.94 -13.06 -1.54
C ARG A 147 -9.71 -11.68 -0.94
N LEU A 148 -8.64 -11.00 -1.35
CA LEU A 148 -8.35 -9.67 -0.84
C LEU A 148 -9.38 -8.67 -1.34
N TRP A 149 -9.79 -8.77 -2.61
CA TRP A 149 -10.83 -7.93 -3.19
C TRP A 149 -12.12 -7.99 -2.35
N PHE A 150 -12.59 -9.18 -1.98
CA PHE A 150 -13.80 -9.34 -1.16
C PHE A 150 -13.64 -8.69 0.23
N LYS A 151 -12.50 -8.88 0.90
CA LYS A 151 -12.22 -8.31 2.22
C LYS A 151 -12.17 -6.77 2.16
N THR A 152 -11.48 -6.22 1.16
CA THR A 152 -11.37 -4.77 0.93
C THR A 152 -12.73 -4.17 0.57
N ASN A 153 -13.53 -4.86 -0.24
CA ASN A 153 -14.86 -4.39 -0.64
C ASN A 153 -15.84 -4.40 0.54
N THR A 154 -15.70 -5.36 1.46
CA THR A 154 -16.45 -5.37 2.72
C THR A 154 -16.07 -4.20 3.62
N LYS A 155 -14.78 -3.84 3.73
CA LYS A 155 -14.33 -2.66 4.48
C LYS A 155 -14.90 -1.36 3.88
N LEU A 156 -14.88 -1.22 2.55
CA LEU A 156 -15.48 -0.07 1.85
C LEU A 156 -17.00 0.00 2.04
N GLY A 157 -17.69 -1.16 2.02
CA GLY A 157 -19.11 -1.24 2.34
C GLY A 157 -19.41 -0.74 3.76
N LYS A 158 -18.62 -1.16 4.75
CA LYS A 158 -18.76 -0.65 6.12
C LYS A 158 -18.58 0.87 6.19
N LEU A 159 -17.59 1.40 5.48
CA LEU A 159 -17.37 2.85 5.40
C LEU A 159 -18.58 3.59 4.82
N TYR A 160 -19.18 3.10 3.72
CA TYR A 160 -20.40 3.72 3.18
C TYR A 160 -21.61 3.60 4.10
N PHE A 161 -21.70 2.51 4.87
CA PHE A 161 -22.72 2.35 5.90
C PHE A 161 -22.55 3.41 7.00
N ASP A 162 -21.33 3.61 7.49
CA ASP A 162 -21.02 4.59 8.54
C ASP A 162 -21.27 6.04 8.04
N LEU A 163 -21.16 6.28 6.73
CA LEU A 163 -21.50 7.56 6.07
C LEU A 163 -22.97 7.75 5.72
N ALA A 164 -23.82 6.74 5.96
CA ALA A 164 -25.21 6.70 5.51
C ALA A 164 -25.38 6.87 3.98
N ASP A 165 -24.36 6.57 3.17
CA ASP A 165 -24.47 6.53 1.70
C ASP A 165 -24.99 5.16 1.25
N TYR A 166 -26.29 4.96 1.41
CA TYR A 166 -26.96 3.71 1.06
C TYR A 166 -26.95 3.42 -0.44
N ASN A 167 -26.80 4.45 -1.28
CA ASN A 167 -26.76 4.28 -2.74
C ASN A 167 -25.48 3.57 -3.16
N LYS A 168 -24.32 4.01 -2.66
CA LYS A 168 -23.04 3.34 -2.93
C LYS A 168 -22.95 1.99 -2.21
N LEU A 169 -23.44 1.90 -0.98
CA LEU A 169 -23.50 0.63 -0.24
C LEU A 169 -24.28 -0.45 -1.01
N THR A 170 -25.44 -0.10 -1.58
CA THR A 170 -26.24 -1.06 -2.37
C THR A 170 -25.48 -1.59 -3.57
N LYS A 171 -24.66 -0.76 -4.22
CA LYS A 171 -23.79 -1.20 -5.33
C LYS A 171 -22.74 -2.21 -4.85
N ILE A 172 -22.09 -1.94 -3.72
CA ILE A 172 -21.12 -2.87 -3.12
C ILE A 172 -21.77 -4.20 -2.74
N LEU A 173 -22.93 -4.18 -2.08
CA LEU A 173 -23.64 -5.39 -1.69
C LEU A 173 -24.02 -6.25 -2.90
N LYS A 174 -24.45 -5.63 -4.01
CA LYS A 174 -24.71 -6.34 -5.27
C LYS A 174 -23.45 -7.01 -5.83
N GLN A 175 -22.31 -6.33 -5.80
CA GLN A 175 -21.03 -6.88 -6.25
C GLN A 175 -20.57 -8.05 -5.36
N LEU A 176 -20.67 -7.90 -4.03
CA LEU A 176 -20.34 -8.95 -3.07
C LEU A 176 -21.24 -10.18 -3.26
N HIS A 177 -22.56 -9.97 -3.40
CA HIS A 177 -23.51 -11.05 -3.65
C HIS A 177 -23.22 -11.80 -4.95
N ALA A 178 -22.98 -11.07 -6.04
CA ALA A 178 -22.61 -11.66 -7.32
C ALA A 178 -21.31 -12.49 -7.22
N SER A 179 -20.31 -12.01 -6.48
CA SER A 179 -19.05 -12.75 -6.28
C SER A 179 -19.24 -14.09 -5.55
N CYS A 180 -20.25 -14.20 -4.68
CA CYS A 180 -20.59 -15.46 -4.00
C CYS A 180 -21.37 -16.42 -4.90
N GLN A 181 -22.23 -15.92 -5.79
CA GLN A 181 -23.05 -16.76 -6.67
C GLN A 181 -22.24 -17.45 -7.77
N VAL A 182 -21.16 -16.83 -8.25
CA VAL A 182 -20.28 -17.42 -9.27
C VAL A 182 -19.65 -18.74 -8.82
N ARG A 183 -19.49 -18.97 -7.50
CA ARG A 183 -18.90 -20.20 -6.94
C ARG A 183 -19.83 -21.42 -6.92
N TYR A 184 -21.12 -21.28 -7.20
CA TYR A 184 -22.11 -22.38 -7.13
C TYR A 184 -22.50 -22.98 -8.49
N ASN A 185 -21.87 -22.57 -9.58
CA ASN A 185 -22.07 -23.19 -10.88
C ASN A 185 -21.01 -24.26 -11.14
N TYR A 186 -21.19 -25.44 -10.53
CA TYR A 186 -20.56 -26.70 -10.93
C TYR A 186 -21.64 -27.78 -11.03
#